data_AF-C9YE57-F1
#
_entry.id   AF-C9YE57-F1
#
_cell.length_a   1.000
_cell.length_b   1.000
_cell.length_c   1.000
_cell.angle_alpha   90.00
_cell.angle_beta   90.00
_cell.angle_gamma   90.00
#
_symmetry.space_group_name_H-M   'P 1'
#
loop_
_entity.id
_entity.type
_entity.pdbx_description
1 polymer ?
#
loop_
_entity_poly.entity_id
_entity_poly.type
_entity_poly.pdbx_seq_one_letter_code
_entity_poly.pdbx_strand_id
1 'polypeptide(L)' 'MRQLLAAGAPLDHVNNLHWTATIESIVLGNGGARHQATLKALVEAGANLQLTDRHGKTPLDLARSYGYAEMVRLLEKR' A
#
# COMPACT_ATOMS: atom_id res chain seq x y z
N MET A 1 0.03 13.87 -2.73
CA MET A 1 -0.71 12.63 -2.36
C MET A 1 -2.17 12.89 -1.98
N ARG A 2 -2.47 13.82 -1.05
CA ARG A 2 -3.86 14.10 -0.60
C ARG A 2 -4.84 14.49 -1.74
N GLN A 3 -4.34 15.04 -2.86
CA GLN A 3 -5.17 15.40 -4.01
C GLN A 3 -5.52 14.23 -4.96
N LEU A 4 -4.75 13.13 -5.00
CA LEU A 4 -5.05 12.00 -5.90
C LEU A 4 -6.16 11.10 -5.32
N LEU A 5 -6.21 10.95 -4.00
CA LEU A 5 -7.31 10.23 -3.33
C LEU A 5 -8.65 10.97 -3.45
N ALA A 6 -8.63 12.30 -3.46
CA ALA A 6 -9.83 13.13 -3.58
C ALA A 6 -10.37 13.23 -5.03
N ALA A 7 -9.55 12.89 -6.04
CA ALA A 7 -9.94 12.97 -7.45
C ALA A 7 -10.67 11.72 -7.96
N GLY A 8 -10.97 10.75 -7.09
CA GLY A 8 -11.57 9.47 -7.50
C GLY A 8 -10.60 8.56 -8.26
N ALA A 9 -9.29 8.73 -8.06
CA ALA A 9 -8.31 7.84 -8.65
C ALA A 9 -8.57 6.40 -8.16
N PRO A 10 -8.67 5.41 -9.07
CA PRO A 10 -8.91 4.02 -8.68
C PRO A 10 -7.78 3.51 -7.78
N LEU A 11 -8.10 3.29 -6.50
CA LEU A 11 -7.14 2.84 -5.47
C LEU A 11 -6.55 1.46 -5.80
N ASP A 12 -7.33 0.66 -6.51
CA ASP A 12 -7.04 -0.72 -6.89
C ASP A 12 -6.51 -0.82 -8.33
N HIS A 13 -6.21 0.32 -8.97
CA HIS A 13 -5.56 0.29 -10.27
C HIS A 13 -4.21 -0.41 -10.17
N VAL A 14 -4.03 -1.38 -11.07
CA VAL A 14 -2.80 -2.15 -11.20
C VAL A 14 -2.01 -1.53 -12.35
N ASN A 15 -0.81 -1.03 -12.03
CA ASN A 15 0.09 -0.46 -13.03
C ASN A 15 0.75 -1.56 -13.89
N ASN A 16 1.61 -1.17 -14.84
CA ASN A 16 2.35 -2.12 -15.70
C ASN A 16 3.36 -3.02 -14.97
N LEU A 17 3.61 -2.79 -13.68
CA LEU A 17 4.45 -3.61 -12.81
C LEU A 17 3.63 -4.59 -11.97
N HIS A 18 2.31 -4.69 -12.22
CA HIS A 18 1.36 -5.44 -11.41
C HIS A 18 1.24 -4.92 -9.97
N TRP A 19 1.42 -3.62 -9.75
CA TRP A 19 1.33 -3.02 -8.42
C TRP A 19 0.11 -2.12 -8.28
N THR A 20 -0.54 -2.22 -7.12
CA THR A 20 -1.50 -1.23 -6.65
C THR A 20 -0.79 -0.07 -5.96
N ALA A 21 -1.50 1.05 -5.74
CA ALA A 21 -0.96 2.18 -4.99
C ALA A 21 -0.50 1.78 -3.56
N THR A 22 -1.17 0.79 -2.94
CA THR A 22 -0.77 0.22 -1.66
C THR A 22 0.58 -0.49 -1.75
N ILE A 23 0.78 -1.34 -2.76
CA ILE A 23 2.04 -2.06 -3.00
C ILE A 23 3.17 -1.07 -3.31
N GLU A 24 2.93 -0.09 -4.17
CA GLU A 24 3.93 0.95 -4.49
C GLU A 24 4.40 1.70 -3.24
N SER A 25 3.46 2.08 -2.35
CA SER A 25 3.80 2.81 -1.12
C SER A 25 4.73 2.05 -0.18
N ILE A 26 4.77 0.71 -0.29
CA ILE A 26 5.60 -0.20 0.49
C ILE A 26 6.91 -0.47 -0.25
N VAL A 27 6.85 -0.86 -1.53
CA VAL A 27 8.02 -1.31 -2.31
C VAL A 27 8.93 -0.15 -2.71
N LEU A 28 8.37 0.99 -3.12
CA LEU A 28 9.14 2.18 -3.49
C LEU A 28 9.48 3.04 -2.27
N GLY A 29 8.94 2.67 -1.10
CA GLY A 29 9.14 3.38 0.15
C GLY A 29 10.38 2.91 0.91
N ASN A 30 10.61 3.59 2.04
CA ASN A 30 11.67 3.24 2.99
C ASN A 30 11.11 2.88 4.38
N GLY A 31 9.80 2.62 4.48
CA GLY A 31 9.11 2.36 5.75
C GLY A 31 8.96 3.58 6.68
N GLY A 32 9.47 4.76 6.30
CA GLY A 32 9.42 5.97 7.12
C GLY A 32 8.05 6.65 7.18
N ALA A 33 7.92 7.67 8.04
CA ALA A 33 6.65 8.33 8.37
C ALA A 33 5.84 8.82 7.14
N ARG A 34 6.51 9.27 6.08
CA ARG A 34 5.85 9.69 4.83
C ARG A 34 5.13 8.52 4.13
N HIS A 35 5.80 7.37 4.05
CA HIS A 35 5.24 6.17 3.43
C HIS A 35 4.15 5.55 4.30
N GLN A 36 4.34 5.54 5.62
CA GLN A 36 3.30 5.14 6.58
C GLN A 36 2.04 6.00 6.46
N ALA A 37 2.18 7.33 6.34
CA ALA A 37 1.05 8.23 6.16
C ALA A 37 0.29 8.00 4.84
N THR A 38 1.01 7.74 3.75
CA THR A 38 0.42 7.36 2.45
C THR A 38 -0.34 6.03 2.56
N LEU A 39 0.30 5.01 3.13
CA LEU A 39 -0.32 3.70 3.33
C LEU A 39 -1.58 3.81 4.18
N LYS A 40 -1.52 4.56 5.29
CA LYS A 40 -2.68 4.82 6.15
C LYS A 40 -3.83 5.46 5.38
N ALA A 41 -3.55 6.49 4.57
CA ALA A 41 -4.58 7.16 3.78
C ALA A 41 -5.22 6.22 2.73
N LEU A 42 -4.43 5.32 2.12
CA LEU A 42 -4.94 4.31 1.19
C LEU A 42 -5.82 3.26 1.90
N VAL A 43 -5.39 2.80 3.08
CA VAL A 43 -6.16 1.86 3.91
C VAL A 43 -7.49 2.48 4.36
N GLU A 44 -7.46 3.71 4.85
CA GLU A 44 -8.65 4.47 5.27
C GLU A 44 -9.61 4.77 4.11
N ALA A 45 -9.08 4.94 2.89
CA ALA A 45 -9.88 5.13 1.69
C ALA A 45 -10.50 3.82 1.15
N GLY A 46 -10.24 2.68 1.77
CA GLY A 46 -10.85 1.39 1.41
C GLY A 46 -10.11 0.63 0.31
N ALA A 47 -8.82 0.90 0.06
CA ALA A 47 -8.02 0.15 -0.91
C ALA A 47 -8.09 -1.37 -0.66
N ASN A 48 -8.11 -2.17 -1.71
CA ASN A 48 -8.13 -3.62 -1.63
C ASN A 48 -6.73 -4.18 -1.29
N LEU A 49 -6.57 -4.61 -0.04
CA LEU A 49 -5.31 -5.14 0.49
C LEU A 49 -5.05 -6.60 0.11
N GLN A 50 -5.96 -7.25 -0.63
CA GLN A 50 -5.81 -8.65 -1.08
C GLN A 50 -5.19 -8.76 -2.47
N LEU A 51 -5.04 -7.65 -3.19
CA LEU A 51 -4.39 -7.64 -4.50
C LEU A 51 -2.90 -7.92 -4.34
N THR A 52 -2.39 -8.82 -5.17
CA THR A 52 -0.99 -9.28 -5.10
C THR A 52 -0.13 -8.63 -6.18
N ASP A 53 1.18 -8.54 -5.90
CA ASP A 53 2.16 -8.24 -6.94
C ASP A 53 2.30 -9.40 -7.95
N ARG A 54 3.18 -9.23 -8.95
CA ARG A 54 3.54 -10.28 -9.93
C ARG A 54 4.10 -11.58 -9.34
N HIS A 55 4.47 -11.58 -8.06
CA HIS A 55 5.01 -12.74 -7.33
C HIS A 55 3.96 -13.38 -6.41
N GLY A 56 2.72 -12.91 -6.44
CA GLY A 56 1.66 -13.41 -5.57
C GLY A 56 1.74 -12.89 -4.13
N LYS A 57 2.55 -11.84 -3.86
CA LYS A 57 2.68 -11.27 -2.52
C LYS A 57 1.67 -10.16 -2.28
N THR A 58 0.96 -10.24 -1.16
CA THR A 58 0.07 -9.16 -0.70
C THR A 58 0.89 -7.97 -0.16
N PRO A 59 0.28 -6.76 -0.02
CA PRO A 59 0.89 -5.65 0.70
C PRO A 59 1.42 -6.05 2.09
N LEU A 60 0.69 -6.91 2.81
CA LEU A 60 1.11 -7.39 4.13
C LEU A 60 2.38 -8.25 4.05
N ASP A 61 2.44 -9.17 3.07
CA ASP A 61 3.62 -10.02 2.86
C ASP A 61 4.84 -9.19 2.51
N LEU A 62 4.67 -8.16 1.67
CA LEU A 62 5.72 -7.23 1.31
C LEU A 62 6.21 -6.45 2.53
N ALA A 63 5.31 -5.82 3.29
CA ALA A 63 5.66 -5.06 4.49
C ALA A 63 6.40 -5.92 5.54
N ARG A 64 5.99 -7.19 5.71
CA ARG A 64 6.70 -8.16 6.56
C ARG A 64 8.09 -8.48 6.02
N SER A 65 8.22 -8.72 4.71
CA SER A 65 9.51 -9.04 4.09
C SER A 65 10.55 -7.91 4.17
N TYR A 66 10.08 -6.66 4.18
CA TYR A 66 10.94 -5.48 4.36
C TYR A 66 11.17 -5.09 5.83
N GLY A 67 10.51 -5.75 6.79
CA GLY A 67 10.63 -5.44 8.22
C GLY A 67 9.95 -4.12 8.64
N TYR A 68 8.97 -3.63 7.88
CA TYR A 68 8.28 -2.38 8.15
C TYR A 68 7.18 -2.56 9.21
N ALA A 69 7.59 -2.73 10.47
CA ALA A 69 6.69 -3.06 11.58
C ALA A 69 5.46 -2.14 11.71
N GLU A 70 5.62 -0.82 11.54
CA GLU A 70 4.46 0.10 11.60
C GLU A 70 3.52 -0.06 10.40
N MET A 71 4.04 -0.35 9.21
CA MET A 71 3.21 -0.60 8.03
C MET A 71 2.47 -1.94 8.15
N VAL A 72 3.10 -2.96 8.74
CA VAL A 72 2.44 -4.23 9.10
C VAL A 72 1.26 -3.96 10.02
N ARG A 73 1.45 -3.18 11.10
CA ARG A 73 0.36 -2.82 12.02
C ARG A 73 -0.78 -2.08 11.34
N LEU A 74 -0.50 -1.20 10.37
CA LEU A 74 -1.53 -0.50 9.61
C LEU A 74 -2.36 -1.45 8.74
N LEU A 75 -1.72 -2.49 8.19
CA LEU A 75 -2.37 -3.48 7.31
C LEU A 75 -3.13 -4.56 8.08
N GLU A 76 -2.70 -4.89 9.29
CA GLU A 76 -3.36 -5.88 10.16
C GLU A 76 -4.62 -5.34 10.87
N LYS A 77 -4.79 -4.02 10.95
CA LYS A 77 -5.92 -3.37 11.66
C LYS A 77 -7.26 -3.41 10.90
N ARG A 78 -7.64 -4.55 10.31
CA ARG A 78 -8.96 -4.74 9.70
C ARG A 78 -9.87 -5.63 10.55
#